data_AF-A0A238UES7-F1
#
_entry.id   AF-A0A238UES7-F1
#
_cell.length_a   1.000
_cell.length_b   1.000
_cell.length_c   1.000
_cell.angle_alpha   90.00
_cell.angle_beta   90.00
_cell.angle_gamma   90.00
#
_symmetry.space_group_name_H-M   'P 1'
#
loop_
_entity.id
_entity.type
_entity.pdbx_description
1 polymer ?
#
loop_
_entity_poly.entity_id
_entity_poly.type
_entity_poly.pdbx_seq_one_letter_code
_entity_poly.pdbx_strand_id
1 'polypeptide(L)'
;MPMKKIILIISIAMHNLTFSQIKKCSIQEIQLDTYEFVLNNLNAIHKTFTDKNALVEVSINFKDYTYEQVERKEGIKIKKIHYYLIMLENSYDGENKDEISIYPKLHEFITQKLNYYSVSSEKFKKHLYNNLTFRIPLNKTNINIAVKQVKSTIKN
;
A
#
# COMPACT_ATOMS: atom_id res chain seq x y z
N MET A 1 -12.76 -48.39 -36.34
CA MET A 1 -11.67 -47.40 -36.57
C MET A 1 -11.90 -46.76 -37.93
N PRO A 2 -11.61 -45.47 -38.19
CA PRO A 2 -10.99 -44.45 -37.35
C PRO A 2 -11.79 -43.14 -37.16
N MET A 3 -11.48 -42.50 -36.03
CA MET A 3 -11.36 -41.06 -35.72
C MET A 3 -12.44 -40.02 -36.13
N LYS A 4 -13.14 -39.57 -35.07
CA LYS A 4 -13.21 -38.18 -34.56
C LYS A 4 -13.53 -37.08 -35.59
N LYS A 5 -14.81 -36.71 -35.63
CA LYS A 5 -15.24 -35.42 -36.19
C LYS A 5 -15.65 -34.46 -35.07
N ILE A 6 -14.99 -33.31 -35.15
CA ILE A 6 -15.39 -31.99 -34.68
C ILE A 6 -15.13 -31.71 -33.20
N ILE A 7 -13.88 -31.28 -33.04
CA ILE A 7 -13.32 -30.43 -32.00
C ILE A 7 -14.25 -29.25 -31.71
N LEU A 8 -14.76 -29.24 -30.48
CA LEU A 8 -15.09 -28.11 -29.61
C LEU A 8 -14.79 -26.71 -30.20
N ILE A 9 -15.82 -26.04 -30.76
CA ILE A 9 -15.80 -24.59 -30.99
C ILE A 9 -16.52 -23.93 -29.82
N ILE A 10 -15.87 -23.89 -28.66
CA ILE A 10 -16.17 -22.93 -27.58
C ILE A 10 -14.82 -22.49 -26.99
N SER A 11 -14.03 -21.78 -27.78
CA SER A 11 -12.76 -21.19 -27.32
C SER A 11 -12.58 -19.75 -27.82
N ILE A 12 -13.66 -19.07 -28.22
CA ILE A 12 -13.61 -17.65 -28.61
C ILE A 12 -14.09 -16.74 -27.45
N ALA A 13 -14.52 -17.32 -26.32
CA ALA A 13 -14.97 -16.55 -25.15
C ALA A 13 -13.88 -16.24 -24.11
N MET A 14 -12.64 -16.70 -24.29
CA MET A 14 -11.57 -16.50 -23.29
C MET A 14 -10.27 -15.93 -23.86
N HIS A 15 -10.26 -15.42 -25.08
CA HIS A 15 -9.16 -14.57 -25.54
C HIS A 15 -9.37 -13.16 -25.03
N ASN A 16 -8.84 -12.95 -23.82
CA ASN A 16 -8.18 -11.71 -23.43
C ASN A 16 -9.09 -10.48 -23.35
N LEU A 17 -10.16 -10.59 -22.54
CA LEU A 17 -10.46 -9.49 -21.61
C LEU A 17 -9.41 -9.43 -20.49
N THR A 18 -8.13 -9.48 -20.84
CA THR A 18 -7.07 -8.84 -20.06
C THR A 18 -7.01 -7.38 -20.48
N PHE A 19 -8.16 -6.69 -20.42
CA PHE A 19 -8.09 -5.37 -19.82
C PHE A 19 -7.75 -5.65 -18.36
N SER A 20 -6.46 -5.84 -18.09
CA SER A 20 -5.91 -5.29 -16.87
C SER A 20 -6.22 -3.80 -16.98
N GLN A 21 -7.43 -3.43 -16.53
CA GLN A 21 -7.65 -2.11 -16.01
C GLN A 21 -6.54 -2.04 -14.98
N ILE A 22 -5.44 -1.40 -15.36
CA ILE A 22 -4.39 -0.98 -14.45
C ILE A 22 -5.17 -0.15 -13.46
N LYS A 23 -5.63 -0.81 -12.40
CA LYS A 23 -6.45 -0.21 -11.37
C LYS A 23 -5.49 0.81 -10.83
N LYS A 24 -5.74 2.08 -11.17
CA LYS A 24 -4.91 3.20 -10.75
C LYS A 24 -5.00 3.20 -9.25
N CYS A 25 -4.11 2.44 -8.60
CA CYS A 25 -4.04 2.38 -7.17
C CYS A 25 -3.74 3.81 -6.74
N SER A 26 -4.42 4.30 -5.73
CA SER A 26 -4.23 5.60 -5.11
C SER A 26 -3.61 5.39 -3.74
N ILE A 27 -2.96 6.42 -3.18
CA ILE A 27 -2.45 6.34 -1.80
C ILE A 27 -3.61 6.02 -0.84
N GLN A 28 -4.79 6.57 -1.11
CA GLN A 28 -6.01 6.31 -0.34
C GLN A 28 -6.43 4.84 -0.40
N GLU A 29 -6.34 4.18 -1.55
CA GLU A 29 -6.59 2.74 -1.65
C GLU A 29 -5.55 1.92 -0.88
N ILE A 30 -4.27 2.29 -0.94
CA ILE A 30 -3.22 1.64 -0.13
C ILE A 30 -3.53 1.79 1.37
N GLN A 31 -3.95 2.97 1.80
CA GLN A 31 -4.34 3.22 3.19
C GLN A 31 -5.52 2.33 3.60
N LEU A 32 -6.59 2.29 2.79
CA LEU A 32 -7.77 1.46 3.08
C LEU A 32 -7.44 -0.03 3.14
N ASP A 33 -6.68 -0.54 2.17
CA ASP A 33 -6.22 -1.93 2.13
C ASP A 33 -5.34 -2.26 3.35
N THR A 34 -4.48 -1.33 3.77
CA THR A 34 -3.62 -1.49 4.94
C THR A 34 -4.45 -1.50 6.23
N TYR A 35 -5.46 -0.64 6.35
CA TYR A 35 -6.36 -0.60 7.51
C TYR A 35 -7.17 -1.89 7.64
N GLU A 36 -7.68 -2.43 6.53
CA GLU A 36 -8.36 -3.72 6.51
C GLU A 36 -7.43 -4.86 6.94
N PHE A 37 -6.20 -4.89 6.38
CA PHE A 37 -5.20 -5.88 6.79
C PHE A 37 -4.92 -5.81 8.30
N VAL A 38 -4.75 -4.60 8.85
CA VAL A 38 -4.46 -4.39 10.27
C VAL A 38 -5.63 -4.84 11.14
N LEU A 39 -6.87 -4.50 10.78
CA LEU A 39 -8.07 -4.97 11.48
C LEU A 39 -8.14 -6.50 11.54
N ASN A 40 -7.86 -7.16 10.42
CA ASN A 40 -7.92 -8.61 10.31
C ASN A 40 -6.76 -9.32 11.04
N ASN A 41 -5.67 -8.61 11.34
CA ASN A 41 -4.47 -9.14 11.97
C ASN A 41 -4.14 -8.47 13.31
N LEU A 42 -5.10 -7.76 13.91
CA LEU A 42 -4.86 -6.86 15.05
C LEU A 42 -4.19 -7.58 16.23
N ASN A 43 -4.62 -8.80 16.54
CA ASN A 43 -4.07 -9.61 17.62
C ASN A 43 -2.59 -9.97 17.39
N ALA A 44 -2.17 -10.21 16.15
CA ALA A 44 -0.77 -10.51 15.83
C ALA A 44 0.08 -9.24 15.88
N ILE A 45 -0.46 -8.13 15.35
CA ILE A 45 0.19 -6.82 15.35
C ILE A 45 0.37 -6.30 16.78
N HIS A 46 -0.61 -6.46 17.66
CA HIS A 46 -0.49 -6.06 19.07
C HIS A 46 0.61 -6.77 19.85
N LYS A 47 1.10 -7.93 19.39
CA LYS A 47 2.24 -8.59 20.03
C LYS A 47 3.55 -7.82 19.84
N THR A 48 3.63 -6.94 18.84
CA THR A 48 4.83 -6.15 18.54
C THR A 48 4.79 -4.75 19.16
N PHE A 49 3.70 -4.36 19.84
CA PHE A 49 3.51 -3.01 20.37
C PHE A 49 3.00 -3.01 21.81
N THR A 50 3.63 -2.22 22.67
CA THR A 50 3.21 -2.07 24.07
C THR A 50 1.97 -1.18 24.19
N ASP A 51 1.92 -0.07 23.46
CA ASP A 51 0.76 0.82 23.41
C ASP A 51 -0.11 0.51 22.18
N LYS A 52 -1.37 0.16 22.43
CA LYS A 52 -2.37 -0.18 21.40
C LYS A 52 -3.06 1.06 20.82
N ASN A 53 -2.92 2.22 21.46
CA ASN A 53 -3.46 3.49 20.99
C ASN A 53 -2.48 4.28 20.12
N ALA A 54 -1.22 3.84 20.05
CA ALA A 54 -0.21 4.44 19.20
C ALA A 54 -0.57 4.36 17.71
N LEU A 55 0.12 5.19 16.91
CA LEU A 55 0.08 5.17 15.45
C LEU A 55 1.43 4.73 14.92
N VAL A 56 1.43 3.97 13.83
CA VAL A 56 2.64 3.71 13.05
C VAL A 56 2.65 4.64 11.85
N GLU A 57 3.65 5.50 11.74
CA GLU A 57 3.89 6.27 10.52
C GLU A 57 4.73 5.44 9.55
N VAL A 58 4.21 5.27 8.35
CA VAL A 58 4.91 4.71 7.20
C VAL A 58 5.49 5.88 6.41
N SER A 59 6.79 5.87 6.19
CA SER A 59 7.49 6.91 5.45
C SER A 59 8.39 6.32 4.37
N ILE A 60 8.28 6.86 3.16
CA ILE A 60 9.11 6.47 2.02
C ILE A 60 9.75 7.74 1.49
N ASN A 61 11.08 7.77 1.51
CA ASN A 61 11.85 8.82 0.89
C ASN A 61 12.09 8.45 -0.58
N PHE A 62 11.47 9.19 -1.50
CA PHE A 62 11.65 8.92 -2.92
C PHE A 62 12.93 9.52 -3.50
N LYS A 63 13.66 10.36 -2.75
CA LYS A 63 14.96 10.92 -3.17
C LYS A 63 16.02 9.84 -3.40
N ASP A 64 15.82 8.65 -2.84
CA ASP A 64 16.69 7.49 -3.05
C ASP A 64 16.48 6.82 -4.42
N TYR A 65 15.50 7.25 -5.23
CA TYR A 65 15.24 6.74 -6.58
C TYR A 65 15.52 7.83 -7.62
N THR A 66 16.25 7.48 -8.67
CA THR A 66 16.63 8.44 -9.71
C THR A 66 15.53 8.57 -10.76
N TYR A 67 15.37 9.78 -11.30
CA TYR A 67 14.42 10.07 -12.40
C TYR A 67 14.61 9.12 -13.60
N GLU A 68 15.87 8.73 -13.90
CA GLU A 68 16.19 7.78 -14.97
C GLU A 68 15.59 6.38 -14.77
N GLN A 69 15.44 5.90 -13.53
CA GLN A 69 14.79 4.60 -13.25
C GLN A 69 13.29 4.64 -13.59
N VAL A 70 12.70 5.85 -13.61
CA VAL A 70 11.27 6.06 -13.84
C VAL A 70 10.95 6.14 -15.33
N GLU A 71 11.88 6.67 -16.14
CA GLU A 71 11.68 6.80 -17.59
C GLU A 71 11.89 5.48 -18.34
N ARG A 72 12.70 4.56 -17.82
CA ARG A 72 13.02 3.28 -18.47
C ARG A 72 11.87 2.25 -18.48
N LYS A 73 10.65 2.60 -18.05
CA LYS A 73 9.47 1.70 -17.96
C LYS A 73 9.67 0.44 -17.09
N GLU A 74 10.80 0.31 -16.40
CA GLU A 74 11.08 -0.82 -15.50
C GLU A 74 10.34 -0.72 -14.15
N GLY A 75 9.71 0.43 -13.89
CA GLY A 75 8.96 0.70 -12.66
C GLY A 75 9.89 0.92 -11.47
N ILE A 76 9.50 1.81 -10.56
CA ILE A 76 10.27 1.98 -9.31
C ILE A 76 9.96 0.82 -8.39
N LYS A 77 10.98 0.06 -7.99
CA LYS A 77 10.86 -0.90 -6.88
C LYS A 77 11.18 -0.18 -5.57
N ILE A 78 10.20 -0.07 -4.69
CA ILE A 78 10.39 0.39 -3.32
C ILE A 78 11.25 -0.62 -2.57
N LYS A 79 12.47 -0.20 -2.23
CA LYS A 79 13.47 -1.00 -1.52
C LYS A 79 13.49 -0.76 -0.03
N LYS A 80 13.11 0.45 0.40
CA LYS A 80 13.17 0.86 1.79
C LYS A 80 11.89 1.59 2.19
N ILE A 81 11.35 1.17 3.33
CA ILE A 81 10.20 1.78 3.99
C ILE A 81 10.61 1.98 5.44
N HIS A 82 10.47 3.21 5.92
CA HIS A 82 10.72 3.56 7.31
C HIS A 82 9.42 3.51 8.09
N TYR A 83 9.49 3.00 9.32
CA TYR A 83 8.35 2.92 10.22
C TYR A 83 8.69 3.63 11.51
N TYR A 84 7.80 4.51 11.96
CA TYR A 84 7.99 5.24 13.20
C TYR A 84 6.80 5.03 14.14
N LEU A 85 7.07 4.79 15.41
CA LEU A 85 6.02 4.74 16.43
C LEU A 85 5.69 6.15 16.90
N ILE A 86 4.41 6.51 16.89
CA ILE A 86 3.89 7.78 17.39
C ILE A 86 2.99 7.47 18.58
N MET A 87 3.47 7.83 19.78
CA MET A 87 2.81 7.51 21.05
C MET A 87 1.70 8.52 21.44
N LEU A 88 1.63 9.70 20.80
CA LEU A 88 0.65 10.75 21.10
C LEU A 88 0.18 11.49 19.83
N GLU A 89 -1.11 11.90 19.78
CA GLU A 89 -1.70 12.67 18.68
C GLU A 89 -1.02 14.04 18.42
N ASN A 90 -0.25 14.56 19.38
CA ASN A 90 0.25 15.96 19.35
C ASN A 90 1.72 16.14 18.94
N SER A 91 2.51 15.09 18.68
CA SER A 91 3.90 15.28 18.19
C SER A 91 3.91 15.40 16.65
N TYR A 92 3.23 16.43 16.12
CA TYR A 92 3.24 16.73 14.68
C TYR A 92 4.63 17.23 14.20
N ASP A 93 5.50 17.65 15.12
CA ASP A 93 6.77 18.30 14.82
C ASP A 93 7.94 17.33 14.54
N GLY A 94 7.73 16.02 14.72
CA GLY A 94 8.69 15.00 14.27
C GLY A 94 10.01 14.92 15.03
N GLU A 95 10.19 15.67 16.12
CA GLU A 95 11.47 15.70 16.87
C GLU A 95 11.77 14.42 17.67
N ASN A 96 10.78 13.55 17.92
CA ASN A 96 10.97 12.29 18.65
C ASN A 96 10.20 11.12 18.00
N LYS A 97 10.64 10.72 16.81
CA LYS A 97 10.13 9.51 16.14
C LYS A 97 11.13 8.39 16.29
N ASP A 98 10.78 7.36 17.06
CA ASP A 98 11.60 6.15 17.14
C ASP A 98 11.33 5.27 15.92
N GLU A 99 12.39 4.97 15.16
CA GLU A 99 12.31 4.00 14.06
C GLU A 99 12.11 2.60 14.65
N ILE A 100 11.10 1.90 14.15
CA ILE A 100 10.67 0.61 14.67
C ILE A 100 10.70 -0.47 13.60
N SER A 101 10.86 -1.71 14.05
CA SER A 101 10.47 -2.88 13.25
C SER A 101 8.98 -3.14 13.44
N ILE A 102 8.27 -3.39 12.34
CA ILE A 102 6.85 -3.75 12.38
C ILE A 102 6.66 -5.25 12.16
N TYR A 103 5.45 -5.74 12.40
CA TYR A 103 5.04 -7.10 12.07
C TYR A 103 5.43 -7.46 10.61
N PRO A 104 6.23 -8.53 10.37
CA PRO A 104 6.79 -8.81 9.06
C PRO A 104 5.77 -8.93 7.92
N LYS A 105 4.60 -9.54 8.18
CA LYS A 105 3.57 -9.65 7.13
C LYS A 105 2.93 -8.31 6.79
N LEU A 106 2.89 -7.37 7.74
CA LEU A 106 2.43 -6.00 7.46
C LEU A 106 3.45 -5.27 6.56
N HIS A 107 4.76 -5.44 6.83
CA HIS A 107 5.81 -4.90 5.98
C HIS A 107 5.74 -5.47 4.56
N GLU A 108 5.62 -6.78 4.42
CA GLU A 108 5.49 -7.46 3.13
C GLU A 108 4.27 -6.95 2.35
N PHE A 109 3.11 -6.88 3.02
CA PHE A 109 1.87 -6.39 2.43
C PHE A 109 2.00 -4.96 1.89
N ILE A 110 2.51 -4.04 2.73
CA ILE A 110 2.69 -2.63 2.33
C ILE A 110 3.67 -2.52 1.15
N THR A 111 4.77 -3.27 1.19
CA THR A 111 5.78 -3.31 0.12
C THR A 111 5.17 -3.79 -1.21
N GLN A 112 4.37 -4.86 -1.19
CA GLN A 112 3.69 -5.37 -2.38
C GLN A 112 2.71 -4.33 -2.96
N LYS A 113 1.91 -3.68 -2.11
CA LYS A 113 0.94 -2.65 -2.54
C LYS A 113 1.63 -1.42 -3.15
N LEU A 114 2.70 -0.94 -2.52
CA LEU A 114 3.45 0.21 -3.03
C LEU A 114 4.18 -0.10 -4.33
N ASN A 115 4.75 -1.30 -4.47
CA ASN A 115 5.38 -1.72 -5.72
C ASN A 115 4.37 -1.86 -6.87
N TYR A 116 3.12 -2.24 -6.58
CA TYR A 116 2.06 -2.23 -7.57
C TYR A 116 1.68 -0.78 -7.97
N TYR A 117 1.62 0.13 -7.00
CA TYR A 117 1.33 1.56 -7.21
C TYR A 117 2.40 2.28 -8.04
N SER A 118 3.68 2.02 -7.77
CA SER A 118 4.81 2.67 -8.46
C SER A 118 4.97 2.23 -9.92
N VAL A 119 4.64 0.98 -10.24
CA VAL A 119 4.65 0.46 -11.61
C VAL A 119 3.52 1.04 -12.47
N SER A 120 2.47 1.61 -11.85
CA SER A 120 1.20 1.89 -12.53
C SER A 120 0.83 3.36 -12.73
N SER A 121 1.60 4.37 -12.27
CA SER A 121 1.10 5.76 -12.35
C SER A 121 2.07 6.86 -12.76
N GLU A 122 1.62 7.66 -13.73
CA GLU A 122 2.12 9.00 -14.06
C GLU A 122 1.97 9.99 -12.88
N LYS A 123 1.06 9.68 -11.94
CA LYS A 123 0.89 10.41 -10.67
C LYS A 123 2.09 10.20 -9.73
N PHE A 124 2.71 9.02 -9.74
CA PHE A 124 3.94 8.74 -9.00
C PHE A 124 5.04 9.73 -9.38
N LYS A 125 5.13 10.10 -10.67
CA LYS A 125 6.14 11.06 -11.16
C LYS A 125 6.02 12.44 -10.50
N LYS A 126 4.81 12.85 -10.08
CA LYS A 126 4.57 14.11 -9.36
C LYS A 126 4.95 14.04 -7.88
N HIS A 127 5.02 12.84 -7.31
CA HIS A 127 5.40 12.60 -5.91
C HIS A 127 6.88 12.26 -5.72
N LEU A 128 7.64 12.03 -6.81
CA LEU A 128 9.09 11.74 -6.78
C LEU A 128 9.93 12.72 -5.96
N TYR A 129 9.45 13.96 -5.81
CA TYR A 129 10.17 15.02 -5.10
C TYR A 129 9.78 15.13 -3.62
N ASN A 130 8.80 14.35 -3.15
CA ASN A 130 8.26 14.43 -1.80
C ASN A 130 8.42 13.09 -1.07
N ASN A 131 8.39 13.12 0.26
CA ASN A 131 8.21 11.90 1.04
C ASN A 131 6.75 11.46 0.95
N LEU A 132 6.51 10.16 0.72
CA LEU A 132 5.18 9.59 0.94
C LEU A 132 5.08 9.17 2.40
N THR A 133 4.16 9.80 3.12
CA THR A 133 3.89 9.50 4.52
C THR A 133 2.41 9.19 4.74
N PHE A 134 2.09 8.11 5.45
CA PHE A 134 0.75 7.84 5.96
C PHE A 134 0.81 7.15 7.32
N ARG A 135 -0.27 7.24 8.10
CA ARG A 135 -0.33 6.72 9.48
C ARG A 135 -1.29 5.55 9.57
N ILE A 136 -0.92 4.54 10.35
CA ILE A 136 -1.68 3.33 10.62
C ILE A 136 -2.05 3.32 12.11
N PRO A 137 -3.33 3.52 12.46
CA PRO A 137 -3.75 3.37 13.85
C PRO A 137 -3.71 1.91 14.30
N LEU A 138 -3.34 1.67 15.56
CA LEU A 138 -3.21 0.31 16.10
C LEU A 138 -4.45 -0.17 16.87
N ASN A 139 -5.51 0.62 17.04
CA ASN A 139 -6.76 0.14 17.65
C ASN A 139 -7.95 0.22 16.69
N LYS A 140 -8.94 -0.67 16.90
CA LYS A 140 -10.12 -0.80 16.03
C LYS A 140 -10.93 0.50 15.90
N THR A 141 -11.08 1.25 16.98
CA THR A 141 -11.85 2.50 16.99
C THR A 141 -11.22 3.54 16.07
N ASN A 142 -9.92 3.78 16.24
CA ASN A 142 -9.15 4.76 15.47
C ASN A 142 -9.00 4.32 14.02
N ILE A 143 -8.86 3.02 13.75
CA ILE A 143 -8.87 2.51 12.37
C ILE A 143 -10.21 2.83 11.68
N ASN A 144 -11.35 2.59 12.35
CA ASN A 144 -12.65 2.90 11.77
C ASN A 144 -12.85 4.40 11.52
N ILE A 145 -12.31 5.27 12.39
CA ILE A 145 -12.28 6.72 12.18
C ILE A 145 -11.45 7.06 10.95
N ALA A 146 -10.23 6.51 10.84
CA ALA A 146 -9.33 6.74 9.71
C ALA A 146 -9.95 6.26 8.37
N VAL A 147 -10.64 5.11 8.35
CA VAL A 147 -11.36 4.61 7.17
C VAL A 147 -12.42 5.62 6.70
N LYS A 148 -13.20 6.21 7.63
CA LYS A 148 -14.22 7.20 7.29
C LYS A 148 -13.60 8.46 6.68
N GLN A 149 -12.49 8.93 7.25
CA GLN A 149 -11.76 10.10 6.76
C GLN A 149 -11.18 9.87 5.37
N VAL A 150 -10.51 8.74 5.13
CA VAL A 150 -9.96 8.44 3.79
C VAL A 150 -11.08 8.33 2.76
N LYS A 151 -12.21 7.70 3.10
CA LYS A 151 -13.37 7.59 2.20
C LYS A 151 -14.01 8.94 1.88
N SER A 152 -14.01 9.90 2.80
CA SER A 152 -14.55 11.24 2.51
C SER A 152 -13.63 12.02 1.57
N THR A 153 -12.31 11.84 1.65
CA THR A 153 -11.34 12.45 0.72
C THR A 153 -11.47 11.93 -0.71
N ILE A 154 -11.92 10.70 -0.92
CA ILE A 154 -12.13 10.13 -2.27
C ILE A 154 -13.39 10.71 -2.94
N LYS A 155 -14.39 11.13 -2.16
CA LYS A 155 -15.70 11.59 -2.68
C LYS A 155 -15.71 13.05 -3.14
N ASN A 156 -14.68 13.81 -2.77
CA ASN A 156 -14.47 15.21 -3.16
C ASN A 156 -13.43 15.31 -4.27
#